data_AF-A0A965IHR9-F1
#
_entry.id   AF-A0A965IHR9-F1
#
_cell.length_a   1.000
_cell.length_b   1.000
_cell.length_c   1.000
_cell.angle_alpha   90.00
_cell.angle_beta   90.00
_cell.angle_gamma   90.00
#
_symmetry.space_group_name_H-M   'P 1'
#
loop_
_entity.id
_entity.type
_entity.pdbx_description
1 polymer ?
#
loop_
_entity_poly.entity_id
_entity_poly.type
_entity_poly.pdbx_seq_one_letter_code
_entity_poly.pdbx_strand_id
1 'polypeptide(L)'
;MAKITASVYTSHVPAIGAALDLGKTHEPYWQPVFEGYEYGKQWMKDNKPDVIFLVFNDHATAFSLDMIPTFAIGTAAEYQPADEGWGPRPVPVVKGHPELASHIAQSVIQQDFDLTIVNKMDVDHGLTVPLSLMCGQQDPVTGAWPCPVIPFAVNVVQYPVPSGQRCFNLGQAIRKAVESYDEDL
;
A
#
# COMPACT_ATOMS: atom_id res chain seq x y z
N MET A 1 15.14 16.94 3.62
CA MET A 1 13.78 17.07 4.17
C MET A 1 12.87 16.40 3.18
N ALA A 2 12.21 15.33 3.62
CA ALA A 2 11.37 14.53 2.74
C ALA A 2 10.16 15.32 2.24
N LYS A 3 9.66 14.96 1.05
CA LYS A 3 8.52 15.65 0.43
C LYS A 3 7.53 14.68 -0.20
N ILE A 4 6.25 15.04 -0.19
CA ILE A 4 5.23 14.34 -0.96
C ILE A 4 5.20 14.95 -2.36
N THR A 5 5.63 14.18 -3.37
CA THR A 5 5.73 14.64 -4.76
C THR A 5 4.47 14.40 -5.57
N ALA A 6 3.68 13.37 -5.23
CA ALA A 6 2.46 13.01 -5.92
C ALA A 6 1.50 12.21 -5.04
N SER A 7 0.27 12.05 -5.53
CA SER A 7 -0.74 11.15 -4.97
C SER A 7 -1.42 10.38 -6.10
N VAL A 8 -1.58 9.08 -5.93
CA VAL A 8 -2.21 8.18 -6.92
C VAL A 8 -3.39 7.48 -6.25
N TYR A 9 -4.50 7.38 -6.98
CA TYR A 9 -5.71 6.68 -6.54
C TYR A 9 -6.05 5.62 -7.58
N THR A 10 -6.21 4.38 -7.14
CA THR A 10 -6.41 3.23 -8.02
C THR A 10 -7.27 2.18 -7.33
N SER A 11 -7.98 1.39 -8.13
CA SER A 11 -8.68 0.20 -7.64
C SER A 11 -7.67 -0.88 -7.24
N HIS A 12 -8.03 -1.69 -6.25
CA HIS A 12 -7.25 -2.85 -5.83
C HIS A 12 -7.98 -4.18 -5.99
N VAL A 13 -9.05 -4.23 -6.78
CA VAL A 13 -9.91 -5.43 -6.89
C VAL A 13 -9.09 -6.69 -7.25
N PRO A 14 -9.23 -7.81 -6.51
CA PRO A 14 -8.39 -9.00 -6.69
C PRO A 14 -8.53 -9.64 -8.08
N ALA A 15 -9.71 -9.51 -8.72
CA ALA A 15 -9.93 -10.00 -10.07
C ALA A 15 -8.96 -9.37 -11.11
N ILE A 16 -8.53 -8.13 -10.90
CA ILE A 16 -7.56 -7.45 -11.77
C ILE A 16 -6.17 -8.07 -11.58
N GLY A 17 -5.79 -8.36 -10.33
CA GLY A 17 -4.56 -9.10 -9.99
C GLY A 17 -4.54 -10.48 -10.64
N ALA A 18 -5.63 -11.24 -10.51
CA ALA A 18 -5.76 -12.55 -11.14
C ALA A 18 -5.66 -12.49 -12.67
N ALA A 19 -6.24 -11.45 -13.31
CA ALA A 19 -6.13 -11.27 -14.75
C ALA A 19 -4.69 -11.01 -15.21
N LEU A 20 -3.91 -10.24 -14.44
CA LEU A 20 -2.48 -10.08 -14.67
C LEU A 20 -1.74 -11.41 -14.51
N ASP A 21 -1.88 -12.03 -13.35
CA ASP A 21 -1.09 -13.21 -12.95
C ASP A 21 -1.34 -14.41 -13.89
N LEU A 22 -2.55 -14.51 -14.47
CA LEU A 22 -2.93 -15.55 -15.43
C LEU A 22 -2.72 -15.16 -16.91
N GLY A 23 -2.09 -14.01 -17.18
CA GLY A 23 -1.78 -13.56 -18.55
C GLY A 23 -3.01 -13.18 -19.39
N LYS A 24 -4.13 -12.82 -18.75
CA LYS A 24 -5.43 -12.53 -19.38
C LYS A 24 -5.61 -11.07 -19.81
N THR A 25 -4.58 -10.25 -19.68
CA THR A 25 -4.64 -8.80 -19.99
C THR A 25 -5.01 -8.49 -21.44
N HIS A 26 -4.80 -9.45 -22.34
CA HIS A 26 -5.12 -9.34 -23.76
C HIS A 26 -6.60 -9.67 -24.08
N GLU A 27 -7.37 -10.21 -23.13
CA GLU A 27 -8.78 -10.53 -23.36
C GLU A 27 -9.62 -9.25 -23.50
N PRO A 28 -10.64 -9.20 -24.41
CA PRO A 28 -11.41 -7.98 -24.69
C PRO A 28 -12.07 -7.32 -23.47
N TYR A 29 -12.45 -8.12 -22.46
CA TYR A 29 -13.02 -7.61 -21.22
C TYR A 29 -12.01 -6.77 -20.42
N TRP A 30 -10.74 -7.18 -20.42
CA TRP A 30 -9.68 -6.62 -19.60
C TRP A 30 -8.89 -5.50 -20.29
N GLN A 31 -8.82 -5.50 -21.62
CA GLN A 31 -8.07 -4.52 -22.41
C GLN A 31 -8.34 -3.06 -21.98
N PRO A 32 -9.59 -2.58 -21.84
CA PRO A 32 -9.83 -1.19 -21.47
C PRO A 32 -9.29 -0.82 -20.09
N VAL A 33 -9.29 -1.77 -19.15
CA VAL A 33 -8.74 -1.56 -17.81
C VAL A 33 -7.23 -1.37 -17.92
N PHE A 34 -6.53 -2.28 -18.59
CA PHE A 34 -5.07 -2.26 -18.65
C PHE A 34 -4.52 -1.13 -19.52
N GLU A 35 -5.19 -0.79 -20.63
CA GLU A 35 -4.89 0.40 -21.43
C GLU A 35 -5.00 1.68 -20.59
N GLY A 36 -6.00 1.76 -19.71
CA GLY A 36 -6.17 2.88 -18.78
C GLY A 36 -5.02 3.06 -17.79
N TYR A 37 -4.27 2.00 -17.48
CA TYR A 37 -3.10 2.06 -16.58
C TYR A 37 -1.79 2.40 -17.30
N GLU A 38 -1.72 2.36 -18.64
CA GLU A 38 -0.45 2.57 -19.36
C GLU A 38 0.15 3.95 -19.11
N TYR A 39 -0.67 5.00 -19.07
CA TYR A 39 -0.20 6.34 -18.69
C TYR A 39 0.35 6.36 -17.26
N GLY A 40 -0.35 5.74 -16.31
CA GLY A 40 0.08 5.66 -14.90
C GLY A 40 1.40 4.92 -14.74
N LYS A 41 1.58 3.80 -15.46
CA LYS A 41 2.84 3.05 -15.50
C LYS A 41 3.98 3.87 -16.06
N GLN A 42 3.74 4.60 -17.16
CA GLN A 42 4.76 5.46 -17.75
C GLN A 42 5.12 6.60 -16.81
N TRP A 43 4.13 7.28 -16.23
CA TRP A 43 4.34 8.35 -15.26
C TRP A 43 5.15 7.86 -14.05
N MET A 44 4.86 6.67 -13.52
CA MET A 44 5.58 6.07 -12.39
C MET A 44 7.04 5.76 -12.73
N LYS A 45 7.34 5.37 -13.98
CA LYS A 45 8.74 5.19 -14.44
C LYS A 45 9.48 6.52 -14.51
N ASP A 46 8.82 7.55 -15.00
CA ASP A 46 9.41 8.89 -15.19
C ASP A 46 9.53 9.67 -13.87
N ASN A 47 8.72 9.32 -12.86
CA ASN A 47 8.63 10.00 -11.56
C ASN A 47 8.76 8.99 -10.40
N LYS A 48 9.78 8.13 -10.48
CA LYS A 48 10.02 7.09 -9.48
C LYS A 48 10.19 7.73 -8.07
N PRO A 49 9.35 7.38 -7.09
CA PRO A 49 9.50 7.86 -5.72
C PRO A 49 10.54 7.03 -4.95
N ASP A 50 11.15 7.63 -3.93
CA ASP A 50 12.04 6.94 -3.00
C ASP A 50 11.28 5.98 -2.07
N VAL A 51 10.04 6.34 -1.68
CA VAL A 51 9.16 5.51 -0.85
C VAL A 51 7.70 5.67 -1.29
N ILE A 52 6.92 4.59 -1.26
CA ILE A 52 5.46 4.63 -1.39
C ILE A 52 4.83 4.49 -0.02
N PHE A 53 4.04 5.48 0.41
CA PHE A 53 3.13 5.33 1.55
C PHE A 53 1.77 4.86 1.03
N LEU A 54 1.44 3.57 1.22
CA LEU A 54 0.27 2.94 0.59
C LEU A 54 -0.87 2.79 1.59
N VAL A 55 -1.90 3.62 1.42
CA VAL A 55 -3.14 3.53 2.19
C VAL A 55 -4.07 2.51 1.53
N PHE A 56 -4.49 1.51 2.30
CA PHE A 56 -5.44 0.48 1.87
C PHE A 56 -6.30 0.03 3.06
N ASN A 57 -7.26 -0.85 2.83
CA ASN A 57 -7.88 -1.63 3.89
C ASN A 57 -7.44 -3.09 3.75
N ASP A 58 -7.16 -3.73 4.88
CA ASP A 58 -7.04 -5.18 4.93
C ASP A 58 -8.43 -5.81 4.73
N HIS A 59 -8.49 -6.93 4.03
CA HIS A 59 -9.72 -7.65 3.70
C HIS A 59 -9.92 -8.89 4.59
N ALA A 60 -9.73 -8.72 5.90
CA ALA A 60 -9.77 -9.79 6.90
C ALA A 60 -8.69 -10.87 6.68
N THR A 61 -7.48 -10.42 6.34
CA THR A 61 -6.33 -11.27 6.04
C THR A 61 -5.31 -11.17 7.16
N ALA A 62 -4.69 -9.99 7.32
CA ALA A 62 -3.80 -9.71 8.44
C ALA A 62 -4.58 -9.44 9.74
N PHE A 63 -5.80 -8.88 9.63
CA PHE A 63 -6.62 -8.49 10.77
C PHE A 63 -7.93 -9.28 10.78
N SER A 64 -7.98 -10.35 11.58
CA SER A 64 -9.20 -11.12 11.82
C SER A 64 -10.16 -10.37 12.75
N LEU A 65 -11.29 -11.01 13.08
CA LEU A 65 -12.21 -10.52 14.12
C LEU A 65 -11.59 -10.44 15.52
N ASP A 66 -10.42 -11.05 15.73
CA ASP A 66 -9.71 -11.02 17.02
C ASP A 66 -9.07 -9.65 17.28
N MET A 67 -8.71 -8.91 16.22
CA MET A 67 -8.06 -7.61 16.33
C MET A 67 -8.40 -6.72 15.13
N ILE A 68 -9.12 -5.62 15.38
CA ILE A 68 -9.61 -4.72 14.34
C ILE A 68 -9.09 -3.29 14.63
N PRO A 69 -7.90 -2.91 14.11
CA PRO A 69 -7.37 -1.57 14.31
C PRO A 69 -8.07 -0.55 13.42
N THR A 70 -8.41 0.64 13.96
CA THR A 70 -8.95 1.74 13.14
C THR A 70 -7.94 2.19 12.08
N PHE A 71 -6.70 2.43 12.51
CA PHE A 71 -5.57 2.80 11.68
C PHE A 71 -4.35 1.98 12.11
N ALA A 72 -3.71 1.30 11.17
CA ALA A 72 -2.54 0.48 11.41
C ALA A 72 -1.40 0.87 10.45
N ILE A 73 -0.21 1.11 10.99
CA ILE A 73 0.99 1.40 10.19
C ILE A 73 1.96 0.23 10.28
N GLY A 74 2.36 -0.29 9.11
CA GLY A 74 3.42 -1.27 8.98
C GLY A 74 4.78 -0.62 9.22
N THR A 75 5.57 -1.19 10.13
CA THR A 75 6.92 -0.71 10.50
C THR A 75 8.01 -1.76 10.27
N ALA A 76 7.64 -2.90 9.68
CA ALA A 76 8.54 -3.99 9.35
C ALA A 76 9.45 -3.67 8.15
N ALA A 77 10.59 -4.35 8.08
CA ALA A 77 11.51 -4.27 6.94
C ALA A 77 10.99 -4.99 5.68
N GLU A 78 10.06 -5.92 5.84
CA GLU A 78 9.45 -6.64 4.72
C GLU A 78 8.07 -7.21 5.07
N TYR A 79 7.27 -7.45 4.02
CA TYR A 79 5.91 -7.98 4.10
C TYR A 79 5.72 -9.04 3.02
N GLN A 80 5.24 -10.23 3.42
CA GLN A 80 4.94 -11.32 2.49
C GLN A 80 3.58 -11.08 1.82
N PRO A 81 3.41 -11.38 0.52
CA PRO A 81 2.08 -11.51 -0.06
C PRO A 81 1.29 -12.56 0.71
N ALA A 82 0.08 -12.21 1.15
CA ALA A 82 -0.73 -13.09 1.95
C ALA A 82 -1.35 -14.23 1.12
N ASP A 83 -1.63 -15.36 1.76
CA ASP A 83 -2.53 -16.38 1.21
C ASP A 83 -3.98 -16.01 1.54
N GLU A 84 -4.75 -15.70 0.50
CA GLU A 84 -6.16 -15.30 0.62
C GLU A 84 -7.12 -16.45 0.26
N GLY A 85 -6.65 -17.69 0.35
CA GLY A 85 -7.38 -18.92 0.03
C GLY A 85 -7.01 -19.56 -1.30
N TRP A 86 -6.08 -18.98 -2.05
CA TRP A 86 -5.61 -19.47 -3.37
C TRP A 86 -4.10 -19.70 -3.40
N GLY A 87 -3.42 -19.62 -2.25
CA GLY A 87 -1.99 -19.44 -2.16
C GLY A 87 -1.60 -17.95 -2.29
N PRO A 88 -0.39 -17.57 -1.84
CA PRO A 88 0.15 -16.24 -2.08
C PRO A 88 0.22 -15.89 -3.56
N ARG A 89 -0.12 -14.65 -3.92
CA ARG A 89 0.08 -14.16 -5.29
C ARG A 89 1.56 -14.29 -5.70
N PRO A 90 1.86 -14.64 -6.97
CA PRO A 90 3.22 -14.78 -7.47
C PRO A 90 3.85 -13.41 -7.76
N VAL A 91 4.06 -12.61 -6.71
CA VAL A 91 4.71 -11.29 -6.78
C VAL A 91 5.85 -11.19 -5.76
N PRO A 92 6.83 -10.29 -5.97
CA PRO A 92 7.94 -10.14 -5.03
C PRO A 92 7.49 -9.73 -3.63
N VAL A 93 8.29 -10.13 -2.63
CA VAL A 93 8.21 -9.63 -1.25
C VAL A 93 8.26 -8.11 -1.25
N VAL A 94 7.34 -7.48 -0.51
CA VAL A 94 7.30 -6.03 -0.37
C VAL A 94 8.35 -5.61 0.65
N LYS A 95 9.28 -4.74 0.27
CA LYS A 95 10.28 -4.17 1.18
C LYS A 95 9.72 -2.92 1.85
N GLY A 96 9.89 -2.81 3.16
CA GLY A 96 9.46 -1.68 3.96
C GLY A 96 10.55 -0.62 4.14
N HIS A 97 10.19 0.49 4.77
CA HIS A 97 11.12 1.54 5.19
C HIS A 97 10.93 1.80 6.70
N PRO A 98 11.53 0.98 7.58
CA PRO A 98 11.28 1.03 9.02
C PRO A 98 11.53 2.39 9.67
N GLU A 99 12.57 3.12 9.25
CA GLU A 99 12.98 4.40 9.81
C GLU A 99 11.91 5.47 9.57
N LEU A 100 11.53 5.70 8.31
CA LEU A 100 10.47 6.63 7.94
C LEU A 100 9.11 6.20 8.52
N ALA A 101 8.78 4.89 8.51
CA ALA A 101 7.53 4.40 9.09
C ALA A 101 7.45 4.67 10.60
N SER A 102 8.55 4.44 11.33
CA SER A 102 8.63 4.71 12.77
C SER A 102 8.54 6.20 13.09
N HIS A 103 9.21 7.03 12.29
CA HIS A 103 9.10 8.49 12.38
C HIS A 103 7.66 8.97 12.18
N ILE A 104 6.99 8.47 11.13
CA ILE A 104 5.57 8.79 10.87
C ILE A 104 4.69 8.34 12.03
N ALA A 105 4.87 7.12 12.52
CA ALA A 105 4.10 6.59 13.65
C ALA A 105 4.25 7.49 14.89
N GLN A 106 5.48 7.85 15.27
CA GLN A 106 5.75 8.72 16.41
C GLN A 106 5.10 10.10 16.22
N SER A 107 5.34 10.75 15.08
CA SER A 107 4.83 12.10 14.81
C SER A 107 3.31 12.15 14.75
N VAL A 108 2.65 11.16 14.14
CA VAL A 108 1.19 11.12 14.01
C VAL A 108 0.54 10.80 15.37
N ILE A 109 1.13 9.93 16.19
CA ILE A 109 0.66 9.69 17.57
C ILE A 109 0.77 10.98 18.41
N GLN A 110 1.86 11.73 18.29
CA GLN A 110 2.03 13.03 18.96
C GLN A 110 1.06 14.12 18.46
N GLN A 111 0.34 13.87 17.35
CA GLN A 111 -0.73 14.70 16.81
C GLN A 111 -2.13 14.21 17.20
N ASP A 112 -2.25 13.41 18.28
CA ASP A 112 -3.50 12.88 18.85
C ASP A 112 -4.27 11.93 17.89
N PHE A 113 -3.54 11.06 17.19
CA PHE A 113 -4.07 9.91 16.48
C PHE A 113 -3.65 8.60 17.12
N ASP A 114 -4.62 7.78 17.49
CA ASP A 114 -4.39 6.44 18.03
C ASP A 114 -4.03 5.46 16.91
N LEU A 115 -2.75 5.37 16.58
CA LEU A 115 -2.23 4.40 15.60
C LEU A 115 -1.90 3.07 16.26
N THR A 116 -2.20 1.98 15.55
CA THR A 116 -1.64 0.66 15.85
C THR A 116 -0.32 0.48 15.08
N ILE A 117 0.78 0.19 15.77
CA ILE A 117 2.08 -0.10 15.15
C ILE A 117 2.14 -1.61 14.87
N VAL A 118 2.38 -1.98 13.62
CA VAL A 118 2.40 -3.37 13.17
C VAL A 118 3.79 -3.72 12.67
N ASN A 119 4.54 -4.48 13.49
CA ASN A 119 5.90 -4.93 13.18
C ASN A 119 5.93 -6.24 12.37
N LYS A 120 4.79 -6.90 12.21
CA LYS A 120 4.68 -8.13 11.43
C LYS A 120 3.24 -8.29 10.93
N MET A 121 3.08 -8.36 9.61
CA MET A 121 1.86 -8.75 8.93
C MET A 121 2.19 -9.17 7.51
N ASP A 122 1.32 -9.99 6.92
CA ASP A 122 1.31 -10.22 5.48
C ASP A 122 0.45 -9.13 4.82
N VAL A 123 0.62 -8.92 3.51
CA VAL A 123 -0.07 -7.89 2.74
C VAL A 123 -0.94 -8.53 1.66
N ASP A 124 -2.23 -8.16 1.64
CA ASP A 124 -3.24 -8.73 0.75
C ASP A 124 -3.27 -8.05 -0.64
N HIS A 125 -4.27 -8.41 -1.45
CA HIS A 125 -4.54 -7.80 -2.74
C HIS A 125 -4.73 -6.28 -2.67
N GLY A 126 -5.24 -5.77 -1.55
CA GLY A 126 -5.47 -4.36 -1.30
C GLY A 126 -4.21 -3.51 -1.44
N LEU A 127 -3.05 -4.12 -1.15
CA LEU A 127 -1.73 -3.51 -1.31
C LEU A 127 -1.04 -3.98 -2.61
N THR A 128 -1.04 -5.28 -2.89
CA THR A 128 -0.21 -5.84 -3.97
C THR A 128 -0.78 -5.63 -5.37
N VAL A 129 -2.10 -5.48 -5.53
CA VAL A 129 -2.72 -5.24 -6.86
C VAL A 129 -2.37 -3.84 -7.40
N PRO A 130 -2.51 -2.74 -6.62
CA PRO A 130 -2.05 -1.41 -7.03
C PRO A 130 -0.57 -1.39 -7.45
N LEU A 131 0.30 -2.09 -6.73
CA LEU A 131 1.71 -2.19 -7.08
C LEU A 131 1.91 -2.84 -8.45
N SER A 132 1.26 -3.98 -8.73
CA SER A 132 1.32 -4.61 -10.06
C SER A 132 0.78 -3.70 -11.17
N LEU A 133 -0.29 -2.94 -10.89
CA LEU A 133 -0.93 -2.06 -11.87
C LEU A 133 -0.08 -0.84 -12.22
N MET A 134 0.58 -0.23 -11.24
CA MET A 134 1.39 0.98 -11.41
C MET A 134 2.84 0.69 -11.75
N CYS A 135 3.43 -0.38 -11.18
CA CYS A 135 4.84 -0.73 -11.36
C CYS A 135 5.07 -1.81 -12.41
N GLY A 136 3.99 -2.37 -12.99
CA GLY A 136 4.06 -3.49 -13.92
C GLY A 136 4.26 -4.84 -13.24
N GLN A 137 4.19 -5.91 -14.03
CA GLN A 137 4.50 -7.26 -13.55
C GLN A 137 5.98 -7.39 -13.24
N GLN A 138 6.28 -8.05 -12.12
CA GLN A 138 7.62 -8.35 -11.65
C GLN A 138 7.78 -9.86 -11.58
N ASP A 139 8.99 -10.36 -11.84
CA ASP A 139 9.30 -11.77 -11.61
C ASP A 139 9.26 -12.06 -10.09
N PRO A 140 8.53 -13.08 -9.62
CA PRO A 140 8.33 -13.32 -8.19
C PRO A 140 9.60 -13.72 -7.43
N VAL A 141 10.62 -14.24 -8.13
CA VAL A 141 11.83 -14.79 -7.51
C VAL A 141 13.00 -13.83 -7.62
N THR A 142 13.14 -13.18 -8.78
CA THR A 142 14.29 -12.34 -9.15
C THR A 142 13.95 -10.87 -9.27
N GLY A 143 12.66 -10.53 -9.35
CA GLY A 143 12.18 -9.15 -9.41
C GLY A 143 12.08 -8.47 -8.04
N ALA A 144 11.85 -7.16 -8.07
CA ALA A 144 11.62 -6.34 -6.90
C ALA A 144 10.72 -5.16 -7.26
N TRP A 145 9.97 -4.66 -6.28
CA TRP A 145 9.27 -3.39 -6.43
C TRP A 145 10.28 -2.25 -6.56
N PRO A 146 9.96 -1.16 -7.28
CA PRO A 146 10.94 -0.13 -7.62
C PRO A 146 11.47 0.62 -6.38
N CYS A 147 10.71 0.66 -5.30
CA CYS A 147 11.06 1.32 -4.04
C CYS A 147 10.38 0.63 -2.85
N PRO A 148 10.85 0.93 -1.61
CA PRO A 148 10.16 0.53 -0.39
C PRO A 148 8.72 1.04 -0.30
N VAL A 149 7.88 0.27 0.39
CA VAL A 149 6.47 0.56 0.62
C VAL A 149 6.18 0.53 2.12
N ILE A 150 5.53 1.58 2.63
CA ILE A 150 4.99 1.64 4.00
C ILE A 150 3.50 1.32 3.90
N PRO A 151 3.04 0.14 4.35
CA PRO A 151 1.63 -0.18 4.38
C PRO A 151 0.91 0.62 5.47
N PHE A 152 -0.23 1.21 5.12
CA PHE A 152 -1.11 1.88 6.07
C PHE A 152 -2.54 1.36 5.93
N ALA A 153 -2.92 0.44 6.81
CA ALA A 153 -4.22 -0.20 6.82
C ALA A 153 -5.26 0.66 7.54
N VAL A 154 -6.43 0.82 6.95
CA VAL A 154 -7.58 1.54 7.50
C VAL A 154 -8.75 0.57 7.62
N ASN A 155 -9.34 0.44 8.81
CA ASN A 155 -10.56 -0.36 8.96
C ASN A 155 -11.72 0.32 8.25
N VAL A 156 -12.24 -0.34 7.22
CA VAL A 156 -13.51 -0.01 6.56
C VAL A 156 -14.45 -1.22 6.46
N VAL A 157 -14.09 -2.32 7.13
CA VAL A 157 -14.80 -3.61 7.08
C VAL A 157 -15.82 -3.70 8.22
N GLN A 158 -15.37 -3.44 9.46
CA GLN A 158 -16.21 -3.56 10.64
C GLN A 158 -16.61 -2.18 11.17
N TYR A 159 -17.91 -1.94 11.28
CA TYR A 159 -18.44 -0.69 11.84
C TYR A 159 -18.32 -0.64 13.37
N PRO A 160 -18.10 0.57 13.96
CA PRO A 160 -17.97 1.86 13.27
C PRO A 160 -16.57 2.07 12.64
N VAL A 161 -16.57 2.65 11.44
CA VAL A 161 -15.36 3.02 10.66
C VAL A 161 -15.01 4.50 10.92
N PRO A 162 -13.76 4.95 10.70
CA PRO A 162 -13.42 6.35 10.85
C PRO A 162 -14.23 7.21 9.87
N SER A 163 -14.63 8.41 10.31
CA SER A 163 -15.35 9.35 9.44
C SER A 163 -14.43 9.89 8.34
N GLY A 164 -15.01 10.36 7.24
CA GLY A 164 -14.26 11.04 6.18
C GLY A 164 -13.44 12.24 6.69
N GLN A 165 -13.97 13.00 7.66
CA GLN A 165 -13.23 14.09 8.29
C GLN A 165 -12.02 13.59 9.10
N ARG A 166 -12.15 12.46 9.81
CA ARG A 166 -11.01 11.87 10.54
C ARG A 166 -9.92 11.40 9.57
N CYS A 167 -10.29 10.79 8.45
CA CYS A 167 -9.34 10.41 7.39
C CYS A 167 -8.66 11.63 6.75
N PHE A 168 -9.41 12.71 6.47
CA PHE A 168 -8.83 13.94 5.95
C PHE A 168 -7.82 14.56 6.91
N ASN A 169 -8.16 14.66 8.20
CA ASN A 169 -7.28 15.19 9.24
C ASN A 169 -6.03 14.30 9.41
N LEU A 170 -6.18 12.97 9.31
CA LEU A 170 -5.06 12.03 9.34
C LEU A 170 -4.09 12.28 8.19
N GLY A 171 -4.59 12.51 6.97
CA GLY A 171 -3.75 12.87 5.83
C GLY A 171 -2.93 14.14 6.06
N GLN A 172 -3.51 15.15 6.73
CA GLN A 172 -2.77 16.36 7.12
C GLN A 172 -1.68 16.06 8.17
N ALA A 173 -1.95 15.17 9.13
CA ALA A 173 -0.98 14.76 10.13
C ALA A 173 0.19 13.96 9.52
N ILE A 174 -0.11 13.04 8.59
CA ILE A 174 0.88 12.27 7.82
C ILE A 174 1.77 13.22 7.01
N ARG A 175 1.19 14.22 6.33
CA ARG A 175 1.97 15.21 5.58
C ARG A 175 2.99 15.93 6.46
N LYS A 176 2.58 16.41 7.63
CA LYS A 176 3.49 17.07 8.59
C LYS A 176 4.58 16.12 9.08
N ALA A 177 4.24 14.85 9.28
CA ALA A 177 5.21 13.84 9.68
C ALA A 177 6.26 13.62 8.59
N VAL A 178 5.84 13.47 7.33
CA VAL A 178 6.77 13.33 6.19
C VAL A 178 7.66 14.58 6.04
N GLU A 179 7.08 15.78 6.04
CA GLU A 179 7.82 17.05 5.87
C GLU A 179 8.83 17.32 7.01
N SER A 180 8.69 16.65 8.16
CA SER A 180 9.62 16.74 9.30
C SER A 180 10.65 15.61 9.37
N TYR A 181 10.69 14.71 8.39
CA TYR A 181 11.74 13.70 8.30
C TYR A 181 13.01 14.32 7.70
N ASP A 182 14.14 14.12 8.37
CA ASP A 182 15.38 14.86 8.11
C ASP A 182 16.06 14.48 6.78
N GLU A 183 15.90 13.23 6.34
CA GLU A 183 16.51 12.76 5.10
C GLU A 183 15.88 13.43 3.86
N ASP A 184 16.61 13.43 2.74
CA ASP A 184 16.11 13.94 1.46
C ASP A 184 15.54 12.78 0.65
N LEU A 185 14.22 12.62 0.74
CA LEU A 185 13.39 11.59 0.09
C LEU A 185 12.21 12.23 -0.66
#